data_AF-A0A1I1YJ03-F1
#
_entry.id   AF-A0A1I1YJ03-F1
#
_cell.length_a   1.000
_cell.length_b   1.000
_cell.length_c   1.000
_cell.angle_alpha   90.00
_cell.angle_beta   90.00
_cell.angle_gamma   90.00
#
_symmetry.space_group_name_H-M   'P 1'
#
loop_
_entity.id
_entity.type
_entity.pdbx_description
1 polymer ?
#
loop_
_entity_poly.entity_id
_entity_poly.type
_entity_poly.pdbx_seq_one_letter_code
_entity_poly.pdbx_strand_id
1 'polypeptide(L)' 'MSEEPLPYPAPSDASCDGQHCVTCSDEAVRVTVLRLLADDMADVETELGTERISVALVPAAVGDTVLVHAGEAIATVEE' A
#
# COMPACT_ATOMS: atom_id res chain seq x y z
N MET A 1 -40.72 12.41 -20.04
CA MET A 1 -39.76 13.04 -19.12
C MET A 1 -38.46 12.28 -19.33
N SER A 2 -37.63 12.79 -20.24
CA SER A 2 -36.37 12.16 -20.64
C SER A 2 -35.26 13.04 -20.10
N GLU A 3 -34.56 12.58 -19.06
CA GLU A 3 -33.33 13.20 -18.59
C GLU A 3 -32.19 12.68 -19.48
N GLU A 4 -31.74 13.54 -20.40
CA GLU A 4 -30.46 13.34 -21.09
C GLU A 4 -29.33 13.49 -20.05
N PRO A 5 -28.41 12.52 -19.92
CA PRO A 5 -27.24 12.68 -19.07
C PRO A 5 -26.26 13.66 -19.73
N LEU A 6 -25.82 14.67 -18.97
CA LEU A 6 -24.85 15.67 -19.42
C LEU A 6 -23.52 15.02 -19.79
N PRO A 7 -22.81 15.54 -20.82
CA PRO A 7 -21.51 15.01 -21.23
C PRO A 7 -20.46 15.24 -20.14
N TYR A 8 -19.85 14.16 -19.68
CA TYR A 8 -18.68 14.22 -18.81
C TYR A 8 -17.52 14.87 -19.58
N PRO A 9 -16.84 15.89 -19.05
CA PRO A 9 -15.68 16.44 -19.74
C PRO A 9 -14.56 15.40 -19.74
N ALA A 10 -14.12 15.00 -20.94
CA ALA A 10 -12.89 14.22 -21.08
C ALA A 10 -11.71 15.07 -20.56
N PRO A 11 -10.81 14.53 -19.73
CA PRO A 11 -9.65 15.28 -19.27
C PRO A 11 -8.73 15.56 -20.47
N SER A 12 -8.53 16.86 -20.74
CA SER A 12 -7.62 17.38 -21.73
C SER A 12 -6.17 17.10 -21.29
N ASP A 13 -5.40 16.43 -22.14
CA ASP A 13 -3.94 16.30 -22.14
C ASP A 13 -3.22 16.53 -20.80
N ALA A 14 -3.28 15.53 -19.92
CA ALA A 14 -2.33 15.39 -18.82
C ALA A 14 -0.98 14.90 -19.39
N SER A 15 -0.19 15.82 -19.94
CA SER A 15 1.23 15.59 -20.17
C SER A 15 1.89 15.36 -18.80
N CYS A 16 2.24 14.10 -18.51
CA CYS A 16 2.96 13.69 -17.31
C CYS A 16 4.37 14.28 -17.30
N ASP A 17 4.50 15.56 -16.98
CA ASP A 17 5.79 16.20 -16.71
C ASP A 17 6.19 15.95 -15.25
N GLY A 18 6.68 14.74 -14.99
CA GLY A 18 7.65 14.42 -13.93
C GLY A 18 7.29 14.62 -12.45
N GLN A 19 6.14 15.20 -12.07
CA GLN A 19 5.77 15.42 -10.66
C GLN A 19 4.53 14.59 -10.29
N HIS A 20 4.73 13.28 -10.17
CA HIS A 20 4.00 12.32 -9.32
C HIS A 20 2.53 12.65 -8.98
N CYS A 21 1.59 12.03 -9.69
CA CYS A 21 0.14 12.19 -9.45
C CYS A 21 -0.38 11.26 -8.33
N VAL A 22 -1.50 11.62 -7.72
CA VAL A 22 -2.21 11.03 -6.54
C VAL A 22 -2.40 9.49 -6.47
N THR A 23 -2.02 8.71 -7.49
CA THR A 23 -1.98 7.23 -7.51
C THR A 23 -0.56 6.65 -7.41
N CYS A 24 0.45 7.48 -7.18
CA CYS A 24 1.85 7.07 -7.21
C CYS A 24 2.30 6.72 -5.78
N SER A 25 2.09 5.53 -5.28
CA SER A 25 3.02 4.43 -5.49
C SER A 25 2.25 3.16 -5.14
N ASP A 26 1.57 2.57 -6.13
CA ASP A 26 0.80 1.33 -5.98
C ASP A 26 1.71 0.09 -5.75
N GLU A 27 3.02 0.31 -5.68
CA GLU A 27 4.00 -0.75 -5.45
C GLU A 27 4.04 -1.12 -3.96
N ALA A 28 3.59 -2.34 -3.68
CA ALA A 28 3.73 -2.91 -2.35
C ALA A 28 5.19 -3.31 -2.10
N VAL A 29 5.72 -2.90 -0.95
CA VAL A 29 7.11 -3.15 -0.57
C VAL A 29 7.18 -4.44 0.23
N ARG A 30 8.16 -5.30 -0.09
CA ARG A 30 8.47 -6.49 0.71
C ARG A 30 9.27 -6.09 1.94
N VAL A 31 8.77 -6.47 3.11
CA VAL A 31 9.41 -6.19 4.40
C VAL A 31 9.39 -7.43 5.26
N THR A 32 10.36 -7.55 6.17
CA THR A 32 10.47 -8.70 7.07
C THR A 32 9.95 -8.34 8.46
N VAL A 33 9.07 -9.16 9.03
CA VAL A 33 8.53 -8.93 10.38
C VAL A 33 9.58 -9.24 11.44
N LEU A 34 9.99 -8.22 12.20
CA LEU A 34 10.96 -8.36 13.29
C LEU A 34 10.29 -8.73 14.62
N ARG A 35 9.11 -8.14 14.89
CA ARG A 35 8.30 -8.45 16.07
C ARG A 35 6.86 -8.01 15.90
N LEU A 36 5.96 -8.73 16.58
CA LEU A 36 4.54 -8.37 16.70
C LEU A 36 4.31 -7.52 17.95
N LEU A 37 3.35 -6.61 17.87
CA LEU A 37 2.96 -5.67 18.90
C LEU A 37 1.47 -5.86 19.23
N ALA A 38 0.96 -5.07 20.19
CA ALA A 38 -0.48 -5.00 20.44
C ALA A 38 -1.22 -4.36 19.25
N ASP A 39 -2.54 -4.54 19.22
CA ASP A 39 -3.45 -3.90 18.26
C ASP A 39 -3.13 -4.24 16.78
N ASP A 40 -2.68 -5.47 16.53
CA ASP A 40 -2.33 -5.96 15.20
C ASP A 40 -1.28 -5.10 14.48
N MET A 41 -0.33 -4.54 15.24
CA MET A 41 0.83 -3.83 14.72
C MET A 41 2.08 -4.71 14.70
N ALA A 42 3.03 -4.41 13.81
CA ALA A 42 4.32 -5.07 13.74
C ALA A 42 5.44 -4.05 13.47
N ASP A 43 6.62 -4.31 14.03
CA ASP A 43 7.84 -3.64 13.58
C ASP A 43 8.49 -4.52 12.51
N VAL A 44 8.83 -3.92 11.38
CA VAL A 44 9.41 -4.58 10.20
C VAL A 44 10.74 -3.98 9.82
N GLU A 45 11.58 -4.77 9.16
CA GLU A 45 12.81 -4.30 8.53
C GLU A 45 12.54 -3.86 7.09
N THR A 46 12.91 -2.62 6.79
CA THR A 46 12.89 -2.01 5.45
C THR A 46 14.30 -1.56 5.08
N GLU A 47 14.51 -1.19 3.81
CA GLU A 47 15.82 -0.70 3.34
C GLU A 47 16.27 0.61 4.05
N LEU A 48 15.32 1.34 4.64
CA LEU A 48 15.58 2.58 5.37
C LEU A 48 15.71 2.37 6.89
N GLY A 49 15.44 1.16 7.38
CA GLY A 49 15.53 0.79 8.79
C GLY A 49 14.27 0.12 9.31
N THR A 50 14.03 0.24 10.61
CA THR A 50 12.84 -0.34 11.23
C THR A 50 11.64 0.59 11.08
N GLU A 51 10.55 0.07 10.53
CA GLU A 51 9.27 0.78 10.44
C GLU A 51 8.16 0.03 11.13
N ARG A 52 7.09 0.75 11.48
CA ARG A 52 5.92 0.20 12.14
C ARG A 52 4.75 0.17 11.17
N ILE A 53 4.17 -1.00 10.99
CA ILE A 53 3.10 -1.26 10.02
C ILE A 53 1.98 -2.08 10.68
N SER A 54 0.77 -1.95 10.13
CA SER A 54 -0.39 -2.74 10.53
C SER A 54 -0.37 -4.10 9.84
N VAL A 55 -0.66 -5.16 10.58
CA VAL A 55 -0.82 -6.53 10.07
C VAL A 55 -2.24 -7.05 10.25
N ALA A 56 -3.22 -6.19 10.56
CA ALA A 56 -4.59 -6.60 10.86
C ALA A 56 -5.30 -7.37 9.72
N LEU A 57 -4.84 -7.19 8.48
CA LEU A 57 -5.46 -7.78 7.29
C LEU A 57 -4.87 -9.15 6.92
N VAL A 58 -3.74 -9.54 7.51
CA VAL A 58 -3.02 -10.77 7.14
C VAL A 58 -2.45 -11.50 8.36
N PRO A 59 -2.44 -12.84 8.36
CA PRO A 59 -1.80 -13.59 9.43
C PRO A 59 -0.28 -13.53 9.30
N ALA A 60 0.37 -12.64 10.07
CA ALA A 60 1.83 -12.48 10.06
C ALA A 60 2.49 -13.08 11.31
N ALA A 61 3.61 -13.76 11.13
CA ALA A 61 4.51 -14.23 12.19
C ALA A 61 5.86 -13.52 12.15
N VAL A 62 6.61 -13.59 13.24
CA VAL A 62 7.99 -13.09 13.30
C VAL A 62 8.87 -13.90 12.34
N GLY A 63 9.58 -13.20 11.45
CA GLY A 63 10.39 -13.79 10.38
C GLY A 63 9.69 -13.85 9.02
N ASP A 64 8.37 -13.63 8.97
CA ASP A 64 7.65 -13.65 7.69
C ASP A 64 8.00 -12.44 6.83
N THR A 65 7.96 -12.64 5.52
CA THR A 65 7.98 -11.54 4.54
C THR A 65 6.55 -11.17 4.18
N VAL A 66 6.22 -9.88 4.29
CA VAL A 66 4.90 -9.35 3.94
C VAL A 66 4.99 -8.24 2.91
N LEU A 67 3.94 -8.05 2.13
CA LEU A 67 3.77 -6.93 1.22
C LEU A 67 3.04 -5.80 1.93
N VAL A 68 3.62 -4.61 1.94
CA VAL A 68 3.06 -3.42 2.59
C VAL A 68 2.72 -2.35 1.56
N HIS A 69 1.51 -1.82 1.65
CA HIS A 69 1.08 -0.64 0.90
C HIS A 69 0.49 0.38 1.87
N ALA A 70 0.94 1.64 1.78
CA ALA A 70 0.47 2.73 2.63
C ALA A 70 0.56 2.43 4.15
N GLY A 71 1.51 1.60 4.58
CA GLY A 71 1.69 1.22 6.00
C GLY A 71 0.85 0.02 6.46
N GLU A 72 0.06 -0.59 5.57
CA GLU A 72 -0.75 -1.76 5.85
C GLU A 72 -0.17 -3.00 5.14
N ALA A 73 -0.02 -4.11 5.85
CA ALA A 73 0.30 -5.39 5.25
C ALA A 73 -0.93 -5.95 4.52
N ILE A 74 -0.77 -6.21 3.23
CA ILE A 74 -1.85 -6.65 2.35
C ILE A 74 -1.71 -8.10 1.88
N ALA A 75 -0.52 -8.70 2.02
CA ALA A 75 -0.28 -10.12 1.72
C ALA A 75 0.93 -10.66 2.50
N THR A 76 0.92 -11.95 2.81
CA THR A 76 2.12 -12.72 3.16
C THR A 76 2.76 -13.27 1.89
N VAL A 77 4.09 -13.40 1.89
CA VAL A 77 4.83 -14.05 0.81
C VAL A 77 5.25 -15.42 1.32
N GLU A 78 4.59 -16.46 0.82
CA GLU A 78 5.02 -17.85 1.02
C GLU A 78 6.09 -18.18 -0.04
N GLU A 79 7.15 -18.87 0.38
CA GLU A 79 8.26 -19.32 -0.50
C GLU A 79 7.95 -20.62 -1.26
#